data_AF-A0A2E6RL05-F1
#
_entry.id   AF-A0A2E6RL05-F1
#
_cell.length_a   1.000
_cell.length_b   1.000
_cell.length_c   1.000
_cell.angle_alpha   90.00
_cell.angle_beta   90.00
_cell.angle_gamma   90.00
#
_symmetry.space_group_name_H-M   'P 1'
#
loop_
_entity.id
_entity.type
_entity.pdbx_description
1 polymer ?
#
loop_
_entity_poly.entity_id
_entity_poly.type
_entity_poly.pdbx_seq_one_letter_code
_entity_poly.pdbx_strand_id
1 'polypeptide(L)' 'MYSSKRVIRPNDEVVRYYCDNGYGLSVACHDGSYGGSEGLYEIALLKGDKISYDDHEWQDVRGWLTKSEVWAWLKIVSEY' A
#
# COMPACT_ATOMS: atom_id res chain seq x y z
N MET A 1 -8.85 -10.94 9.07
CA MET A 1 -9.71 -10.46 7.97
C MET A 1 -9.16 -9.06 7.61
N TYR A 2 -9.35 -8.53 6.41
CA TYR A 2 -8.93 -7.14 6.14
C TYR A 2 -10.12 -6.32 5.68
N SER A 3 -10.17 -5.08 6.16
CA SER A 3 -11.13 -4.08 5.70
C SER A 3 -10.42 -3.15 4.72
N SER A 4 -11.05 -2.88 3.59
CA SER A 4 -10.53 -1.91 2.64
C SER A 4 -11.33 -0.61 2.77
N LYS A 5 -10.62 0.51 2.91
CA LYS A 5 -11.21 1.84 2.79
C LYS A 5 -10.62 2.49 1.55
N ARG A 6 -11.44 2.59 0.50
CA ARG A 6 -11.05 3.32 -0.70
C ARG A 6 -11.02 4.82 -0.38
N VAL A 7 -9.88 5.46 -0.59
CA VAL A 7 -9.71 6.91 -0.40
C VAL A 7 -9.40 7.52 -1.77
N ILE A 8 -10.44 7.83 -2.53
CA ILE A 8 -10.28 8.42 -3.85
C ILE A 8 -9.94 9.90 -3.66
N ARG A 9 -8.71 10.29 -4.04
CA ARG A 9 -8.35 11.70 -4.19
C ARG A 9 -8.51 12.07 -5.67
N PRO A 10 -9.00 13.28 -6.00
CA PRO A 10 -9.03 13.71 -7.39
C PRO A 10 -7.61 13.68 -7.97
N ASN A 11 -7.42 12.97 -9.08
CA ASN A 11 -6.14 12.75 -9.79
C ASN A 11 -5.14 11.74 -9.18
N ASP A 12 -5.41 11.19 -7.99
CA ASP A 12 -4.53 10.20 -7.33
C ASP A 12 -5.37 9.06 -6.75
N GLU A 13 -5.58 8.01 -7.54
CA GLU A 13 -6.25 6.80 -7.05
C GLU A 13 -5.33 6.07 -6.05
N VAL A 14 -5.59 6.30 -4.76
CA VAL A 14 -4.96 5.59 -3.66
C VAL A 14 -6.01 4.74 -2.94
N VAL A 15 -5.68 3.48 -2.70
CA VAL A 15 -6.52 2.56 -1.91
C VAL A 15 -5.78 2.19 -0.64
N ARG A 16 -6.44 2.33 0.51
CA ARG A 16 -5.87 1.91 1.79
C ARG A 16 -6.52 0.63 2.26
N TYR A 17 -5.70 -0.36 2.54
CA TYR A 17 -6.09 -1.63 3.15
C TYR A 17 -5.66 -1.62 4.60
N TYR A 18 -6.54 -2.08 5.49
CA TYR A 18 -6.30 -2.14 6.93
C TYR A 18 -6.50 -3.59 7.40
N CYS A 19 -5.53 -4.06 8.18
CA CYS A 19 -5.51 -5.38 8.79
C CYS A 19 -5.93 -5.27 10.26
N ASP A 20 -6.47 -6.37 10.81
CA ASP A 20 -6.95 -6.40 12.20
C ASP A 20 -5.81 -6.22 13.23
N ASN A 21 -4.55 -6.45 12.85
CA ASN A 21 -3.36 -6.26 13.68
C ASN A 21 -2.90 -4.79 13.81
N GLY A 22 -3.65 -3.85 13.22
CA GLY A 22 -3.36 -2.42 13.27
C GLY A 22 -2.38 -1.94 12.20
N TYR A 23 -1.87 -2.83 11.35
CA TYR A 23 -1.10 -2.48 10.16
C TYR A 23 -1.98 -2.42 8.90
N GLY A 24 -1.39 -1.98 7.80
CA GLY A 24 -2.07 -1.90 6.52
C GLY A 24 -1.15 -1.49 5.39
N LEU A 25 -1.70 -1.32 4.19
CA LEU A 25 -0.96 -0.81 3.03
C LEU A 25 -1.72 0.34 2.38
N SER A 26 -1.00 1.42 2.08
CA SER A 26 -1.44 2.45 1.14
C SER A 26 -0.94 2.07 -0.24
N VAL A 27 -1.86 1.79 -1.16
CA VAL A 27 -1.58 1.32 -2.52
C VAL A 27 -1.92 2.44 -3.50
N ALA A 28 -0.96 2.88 -4.30
CA ALA A 28 -1.16 3.94 -5.29
C ALA A 28 -0.81 3.45 -6.70
N CYS A 29 -1.57 3.93 -7.70
CA CYS A 29 -1.32 3.71 -9.12
C CYS A 29 -1.81 4.93 -9.90
N HIS A 30 -0.90 5.85 -10.19
CA HIS A 30 -1.13 7.07 -10.96
C HIS A 30 0.18 7.51 -11.63
N ASP A 31 0.11 8.43 -12.60
CA ASP A 31 1.28 8.83 -13.41
C ASP A 31 2.47 9.38 -12.59
N GLY A 32 2.24 9.83 -11.35
CA GLY A 32 3.29 10.29 -10.43
C GLY A 32 3.83 9.24 -9.46
N SER A 33 3.22 8.05 -9.40
CA SER A 33 3.70 6.91 -8.59
C SER A 33 4.79 6.14 -9.32
N TYR A 34 5.59 5.36 -8.57
CA TYR A 34 6.56 4.43 -9.14
C TYR A 34 5.88 3.33 -9.96
N GLY A 35 5.65 3.64 -11.23
CA GLY A 35 5.14 2.74 -12.26
C GLY A 35 3.70 2.80 -12.59
N GLY A 36 2.98 3.77 -12.06
CA GLY A 36 1.61 4.00 -12.47
C GLY A 36 1.46 4.25 -13.97
N SER A 37 2.40 4.96 -14.62
CA SER A 37 2.37 5.16 -16.07
C SER A 37 2.51 3.85 -16.88
N GLU A 38 3.03 2.79 -16.27
CA GLU A 38 3.18 1.45 -16.83
C GLU A 38 2.11 0.46 -16.30
N GLY A 39 1.14 0.95 -15.51
CA GLY A 39 0.12 0.12 -14.86
C GLY A 39 0.63 -0.70 -13.66
N LEU A 40 1.79 -0.34 -13.14
CA LEU A 40 2.39 -0.88 -11.92
C LEU A 40 2.02 0.00 -10.71
N TYR A 41 2.25 -0.55 -9.52
CA TYR A 41 1.78 -0.01 -8.25
C TYR A 41 2.94 0.30 -7.34
N GLU A 42 2.70 1.25 -6.42
CA GLU A 42 3.54 1.45 -5.26
C GLU A 42 2.76 1.22 -3.96
N ILE A 43 3.48 0.79 -2.93
CA ILE A 43 2.91 0.53 -1.60
C ILE A 43 3.75 1.16 -0.49
N ALA A 44 3.06 1.68 0.53
CA ALA A 44 3.65 2.14 1.78
C ALA A 44 2.98 1.45 2.97
N LEU A 45 3.76 1.05 3.98
CA LEU A 45 3.23 0.48 5.22
C LEU A 45 2.41 1.51 5.98
N LEU A 46 1.25 1.10 6.46
CA LEU A 46 0.41 1.87 7.36
C LEU A 46 0.45 1.27 8.76
N LYS A 47 0.43 2.13 9.77
CA LYS A 47 0.12 1.78 11.15
C LYS A 47 -1.03 2.68 11.60
N GLY A 48 -2.23 2.10 11.72
CA GLY A 48 -3.47 2.88 11.72
C GLY A 48 -3.61 3.68 10.41
N ASP A 49 -3.89 4.98 10.50
CA ASP A 49 -4.11 5.87 9.34
C ASP A 49 -2.85 6.57 8.80
N LYS A 50 -1.69 6.32 9.42
CA LYS A 50 -0.42 6.98 9.11
C LYS A 50 0.53 6.03 8.39
N ILE A 51 1.31 6.57 7.46
CA ILE A 51 2.45 5.86 6.88
C ILE A 51 3.49 5.66 7.98
N SER A 52 4.01 4.44 8.07
CA SER A 52 4.94 4.00 9.10
C SER A 52 6.24 3.54 8.46
N TYR A 53 7.36 4.10 8.93
CA TYR A 53 8.72 3.70 8.55
C TYR A 53 9.48 3.06 9.72
N ASP A 54 8.78 2.77 10.82
CA ASP A 54 9.38 2.22 12.04
C ASP A 54 9.82 0.76 11.89
N ASP A 55 9.34 0.07 10.86
CA ASP A 55 9.72 -1.32 10.56
C ASP A 55 10.96 -1.35 9.65
N HIS A 56 11.95 -2.16 10.03
CA HIS A 56 13.22 -2.27 9.31
C HIS A 56 13.06 -2.74 7.85
N GLU A 57 11.99 -3.47 7.52
CA GLU A 57 11.65 -3.89 6.15
C GLU A 57 10.95 -2.77 5.35
N TRP A 58 10.52 -1.69 6.01
CA TRP A 58 9.68 -0.62 5.44
C TRP A 58 10.32 0.75 5.62
N GLN A 59 11.58 0.87 5.23
CA GLN A 59 12.31 2.14 5.30
C GLN A 59 11.94 3.12 4.17
N ASP A 60 11.27 2.65 3.11
CA ASP A 60 10.81 3.47 2.00
C ASP A 60 9.56 2.86 1.32
N VAL A 61 8.96 3.62 0.41
CA VAL A 61 7.90 3.17 -0.50
C VAL A 61 8.45 2.10 -1.44
N ARG A 62 7.69 1.01 -1.63
CA ARG A 62 8.02 -0.05 -2.58
C ARG A 62 7.25 0.17 -3.88
N GLY A 63 7.96 0.53 -4.93
CA GLY A 63 7.41 0.79 -6.28
C GLY A 63 7.55 -0.37 -7.26
N TRP A 64 7.07 -0.14 -8.48
CA TRP A 64 7.19 -1.07 -9.63
C TRP A 64 6.58 -2.46 -9.38
N LEU A 65 5.52 -2.52 -8.58
CA LEU A 65 4.88 -3.77 -8.22
C LEU A 65 3.73 -4.10 -9.16
N THR A 66 3.60 -5.37 -9.51
CA THR A 66 2.37 -5.89 -10.10
C THR A 66 1.26 -5.98 -9.06
N LYS A 67 0.01 -6.03 -9.51
CA LYS A 67 -1.14 -6.25 -8.62
C LYS A 67 -0.98 -7.52 -7.75
N SER A 68 -0.42 -8.59 -8.29
CA SER A 68 -0.19 -9.84 -7.55
C SER A 68 0.84 -9.67 -6.42
N GLU A 69 1.90 -8.89 -6.65
CA GLU A 69 2.90 -8.58 -5.62
C GLU A 69 2.32 -7.70 -4.52
N VAL A 70 1.46 -6.73 -4.85
CA VAL A 70 0.71 -5.95 -3.86
C VAL A 70 -0.10 -6.86 -2.93
N TRP A 71 -0.80 -7.87 -3.48
CA TRP A 71 -1.55 -8.83 -2.67
C TRP A 71 -0.65 -9.71 -1.80
N ALA A 72 0.52 -10.11 -2.31
CA ALA A 72 1.49 -10.87 -1.53
C ALA A 72 1.98 -10.07 -0.33
N TRP A 73 2.32 -8.79 -0.53
CA TRP A 73 2.71 -7.89 0.56
C TRP A 73 1.58 -7.66 1.55
N LEU A 74 0.34 -7.48 1.09
CA LEU A 74 -0.80 -7.29 1.97
C LEU A 74 -1.01 -8.51 2.88
N LYS A 75 -0.83 -9.72 2.32
CA LYS A 75 -0.89 -10.96 3.10
C LYS A 75 0.20 -10.98 4.18
N ILE A 76 1.45 -10.68 3.82
CA ILE A 76 2.58 -10.63 4.77
C ILE A 76 2.27 -9.65 5.91
N VAL A 77 1.88 -8.41 5.59
CA VAL A 77 1.55 -7.38 6.58
C VAL A 77 0.35 -7.75 7.46
N SER A 78 -0.60 -8.53 6.93
CA SER A 78 -1.73 -9.02 7.72
C SER A 78 -1.37 -10.10 8.74
N GLU A 79 -0.20 -10.73 8.59
CA GLU A 79 0.31 -11.79 9.46
C GLU A 79 1.43 -11.32 10.39
N TYR A 80 1.78 -10.02 10.37
CA TYR A 80 2.69 -9.39 11.35
C TYR A 80 2.15 -9.44 12.78
#